data_AF-A0A520HVJ4-F1
#
_entry.id   AF-A0A520HVJ4-F1
#
_cell.length_a   1.000
_cell.length_b   1.000
_cell.length_c   1.000
_cell.angle_alpha   90.00
_cell.angle_beta   90.00
_cell.angle_gamma   90.00
#
_symmetry.space_group_name_H-M   'P 1'
#
loop_
_entity.id
_entity.type
_entity.pdbx_description
1 polymer ?
#
loop_
_entity_poly.entity_id
_entity_poly.type
_entity_poly.pdbx_seq_one_letter_code
_entity_poly.pdbx_strand_id
1 'polypeptide(L)'
;MPRPILRTPLLTATAIVGALTLIPLATSAMAAVDTDTYREFDQFLDVFNRVKAEYVDKVDDKTLIKGAIQGMLASLDPHSSYVDALDYENLRIMTEGNYGGLGLTVQMEDGAIKV
;
A
#
# COMPACT_ATOMS: atom_id res chain seq x y z
N MET A 1 -22.15 71.64 -15.02
CA MET A 1 -20.96 70.81 -14.70
C MET A 1 -21.24 69.36 -15.08
N PRO A 2 -20.64 68.80 -16.14
CA PRO A 2 -20.68 67.37 -16.41
C PRO A 2 -19.44 66.68 -15.79
N ARG A 3 -19.63 65.57 -15.07
CA ARG A 3 -18.53 64.70 -14.60
C ARG A 3 -18.21 63.65 -15.67
N PRO A 4 -16.93 63.31 -15.92
CA PRO A 4 -16.56 62.35 -16.95
C PRO A 4 -16.79 60.91 -16.46
N ILE A 5 -17.39 60.10 -17.31
CA ILE A 5 -17.64 58.67 -17.08
C ILE A 5 -16.42 57.93 -17.61
N LEU A 6 -15.60 57.37 -16.71
CA LEU A 6 -14.36 56.68 -17.05
C LEU A 6 -14.69 55.30 -17.67
N ARG A 7 -14.31 55.12 -18.94
CA ARG A 7 -14.41 53.86 -19.69
C ARG A 7 -13.19 52.99 -19.41
N THR A 8 -13.32 51.94 -18.62
CA THR A 8 -12.28 50.89 -18.49
C THR A 8 -12.86 49.48 -18.60
N PRO A 9 -13.42 49.07 -19.76
CA PRO A 9 -13.88 47.69 -19.98
C PRO A 9 -12.74 46.72 -20.35
N LEU A 10 -11.51 47.21 -20.57
CA LEU A 10 -10.41 46.40 -21.13
C LEU A 10 -9.56 45.69 -20.06
N LEU A 11 -9.55 46.19 -18.82
CA LEU A 11 -8.75 45.62 -17.72
C LEU A 11 -9.45 44.45 -17.01
N THR A 12 -10.77 44.37 -17.05
CA THR A 12 -11.54 43.26 -16.45
C THR A 12 -11.55 42.02 -17.33
N ALA A 13 -11.42 42.18 -18.66
CA ALA A 13 -11.41 41.08 -19.61
C ALA A 13 -10.12 40.24 -19.55
N THR A 14 -8.96 40.86 -19.29
CA THR A 14 -7.67 40.16 -19.19
C THR A 14 -7.53 39.33 -17.91
N ALA A 15 -8.16 39.74 -16.80
CA ALA A 15 -8.16 38.98 -15.55
C ALA A 15 -8.95 37.66 -15.64
N ILE A 16 -10.03 37.62 -16.43
CA ILE A 16 -10.86 36.41 -16.61
C ILE A 16 -10.16 35.41 -17.54
N VAL A 17 -9.47 35.87 -18.58
CA VAL A 17 -8.72 34.99 -19.49
C VAL A 17 -7.52 34.36 -18.79
N GLY A 18 -6.80 35.11 -17.95
CA GLY A 18 -5.69 34.58 -17.16
C GLY A 18 -6.13 33.48 -16.17
N ALA A 19 -7.27 33.67 -15.50
CA ALA A 19 -7.84 32.66 -14.61
C ALA A 19 -8.30 31.39 -15.36
N LEU A 20 -8.84 31.53 -16.57
CA LEU A 20 -9.34 30.41 -17.36
C LEU A 20 -8.21 29.54 -17.97
N THR A 21 -7.02 30.11 -18.21
CA THR A 21 -5.86 29.37 -18.74
C THR A 21 -4.99 28.72 -17.67
N LEU A 22 -5.09 29.15 -16.41
CA LEU A 22 -4.30 28.59 -15.29
C LEU A 22 -4.94 27.32 -14.69
N ILE A 23 -6.26 27.16 -14.78
CA ILE A 23 -6.98 25.98 -14.26
C ILE A 23 -6.65 24.69 -15.04
N PRO A 24 -6.58 24.68 -16.39
CA PRO A 24 -6.26 23.48 -17.16
C PRO A 24 -4.81 22.97 -16.99
N LEU A 25 -3.87 23.87 -16.66
CA LEU A 25 -2.46 23.50 -16.50
C LEU A 25 -2.18 22.84 -15.14
N ALA A 26 -2.92 23.23 -14.10
CA ALA A 26 -2.83 22.57 -12.79
C ALA A 26 -3.49 21.18 -12.79
N THR A 27 -4.62 21.00 -13.50
CA THR A 27 -5.31 19.69 -13.55
C THR A 27 -4.56 18.65 -14.38
N SER A 28 -3.88 19.04 -15.46
CA SER A 28 -3.12 18.11 -16.29
C SER A 28 -1.89 17.53 -15.58
N ALA A 29 -1.22 18.34 -14.75
CA ALA A 29 -0.11 17.88 -13.92
C ALA A 29 -0.56 16.89 -12.83
N MET A 30 -1.76 17.06 -12.26
CA MET A 30 -2.32 16.11 -11.29
C MET A 30 -2.86 14.83 -11.94
N ALA A 31 -3.48 14.93 -13.12
CA ALA A 31 -4.02 13.78 -13.83
C ALA A 31 -2.95 12.83 -14.40
N ALA A 32 -1.78 13.36 -14.76
CA ALA A 32 -0.66 12.56 -15.28
C ALA A 32 -0.04 11.64 -14.20
N VAL A 33 0.00 12.08 -12.94
CA VAL A 33 0.55 11.28 -11.82
C VAL A 33 -0.36 10.11 -11.44
N ASP A 34 -1.69 10.27 -11.58
CA ASP A 34 -2.66 9.22 -11.27
C ASP A 34 -2.66 8.10 -12.34
N THR A 35 -2.58 8.46 -13.62
CA THR A 35 -2.80 7.51 -14.74
C THR A 35 -1.77 6.38 -14.78
N ASP A 36 -0.49 6.69 -14.54
CA ASP A 36 0.58 5.67 -14.58
C ASP A 36 0.47 4.68 -13.41
N THR A 37 0.13 5.16 -12.21
CA THR A 37 -0.04 4.33 -11.02
C THR A 37 -1.20 3.33 -11.19
N TYR A 38 -2.32 3.75 -11.79
CA TYR A 38 -3.43 2.83 -12.08
C TYR A 38 -3.04 1.72 -13.04
N ARG A 39 -2.26 2.04 -14.09
CA ARG A 39 -1.80 1.05 -15.07
C ARG A 39 -0.88 0.01 -14.44
N GLU A 40 -0.01 0.42 -13.52
CA GLU A 40 0.87 -0.49 -12.77
C GLU A 40 0.06 -1.39 -11.83
N PHE A 41 -0.97 -0.85 -11.19
CA PHE A 41 -1.87 -1.63 -10.34
C PHE A 41 -2.69 -2.65 -11.12
N ASP A 42 -3.20 -2.28 -12.30
CA ASP A 42 -3.89 -3.20 -13.21
C ASP A 42 -2.98 -4.36 -13.64
N GLN A 43 -1.72 -4.06 -13.96
CA GLN A 43 -0.74 -5.09 -14.29
C GLN A 43 -0.48 -6.03 -13.11
N PHE A 44 -0.39 -5.50 -11.89
CA PHE A 44 -0.26 -6.31 -10.68
C PHE A 44 -1.46 -7.24 -10.49
N LEU A 45 -2.68 -6.73 -10.66
CA LEU A 45 -3.91 -7.52 -10.54
C LEU A 45 -4.00 -8.62 -11.61
N ASP A 46 -3.56 -8.35 -12.84
CA ASP A 46 -3.53 -9.34 -13.91
C ASP A 46 -2.61 -10.52 -13.54
N VAL A 47 -1.40 -10.21 -13.06
CA VAL A 47 -0.45 -11.25 -12.59
C VAL A 47 -1.03 -12.02 -11.41
N PHE A 48 -1.64 -11.34 -10.43
CA PHE A 48 -2.28 -12.00 -9.29
C PHE A 48 -3.35 -13.00 -9.72
N ASN A 49 -4.25 -12.59 -10.62
CA ASN A 49 -5.32 -13.43 -11.13
C ASN A 49 -4.78 -14.60 -11.96
N ARG A 50 -3.75 -14.35 -12.76
CA ARG A 50 -3.11 -15.39 -13.56
C ARG A 50 -2.46 -16.47 -12.70
N VAL A 51 -1.71 -16.09 -11.67
CA VAL A 51 -1.12 -17.06 -10.73
C VAL A 51 -2.22 -17.88 -10.07
N LYS A 52 -3.29 -17.24 -9.61
CA LYS A 52 -4.41 -17.94 -8.98
C LYS A 52 -5.11 -18.95 -9.92
N ALA A 53 -5.21 -18.63 -11.22
CA ALA A 53 -5.92 -19.46 -12.19
C ALA A 53 -5.05 -20.55 -12.84
N GLU A 54 -3.76 -20.27 -13.06
CA GLU A 54 -2.85 -21.13 -13.85
C GLU A 54 -1.83 -21.90 -12.99
N TYR A 55 -1.71 -21.62 -11.69
CA TYR A 55 -0.78 -22.35 -10.84
C TYR A 55 -1.21 -23.82 -10.65
N VAL A 56 -0.20 -24.69 -10.53
CA VAL A 56 -0.37 -26.16 -10.50
C VAL A 56 -1.25 -26.64 -9.35
N ASP A 57 -1.19 -25.95 -8.21
CA ASP A 57 -1.96 -26.24 -7.00
C ASP A 57 -2.95 -25.12 -6.68
N LYS A 58 -4.00 -25.45 -5.94
CA LYS A 58 -4.94 -24.44 -5.45
C LYS A 58 -4.25 -23.55 -4.41
N VAL A 59 -4.08 -22.27 -4.74
CA VAL A 59 -3.49 -21.27 -3.83
C VAL A 59 -4.60 -20.49 -3.11
N ASP A 60 -4.40 -20.19 -1.82
CA ASP A 60 -5.29 -19.33 -1.06
C ASP A 60 -4.98 -17.84 -1.30
N ASP A 61 -6.03 -17.02 -1.41
CA ASP A 61 -5.89 -15.59 -1.65
C ASP A 61 -5.09 -14.90 -0.55
N LYS A 62 -5.25 -15.32 0.72
CA LYS A 62 -4.51 -14.71 1.83
C LYS A 62 -3.02 -14.98 1.72
N THR A 63 -2.62 -16.14 1.22
CA THR A 63 -1.21 -16.48 1.00
C THR A 63 -0.59 -15.57 -0.06
N LEU A 64 -1.27 -15.37 -1.20
CA LEU A 64 -0.79 -14.48 -2.26
C LEU A 64 -0.72 -13.03 -1.80
N ILE A 65 -1.75 -12.54 -1.10
CA ILE A 65 -1.80 -11.17 -0.57
C ILE A 65 -0.71 -10.96 0.49
N LYS A 66 -0.54 -11.88 1.45
CA LYS A 66 0.52 -11.80 2.47
C LYS A 66 1.90 -11.77 1.81
N GLY A 67 2.13 -12.62 0.81
CA GLY A 67 3.37 -12.64 0.03
C GLY A 67 3.62 -11.33 -0.72
N ALA A 68 2.60 -10.74 -1.35
CA ALA A 68 2.71 -9.44 -2.03
C ALA A 68 3.08 -8.32 -1.04
N ILE A 69 2.43 -8.25 0.12
CA ILE A 69 2.74 -7.26 1.17
C ILE A 69 4.19 -7.43 1.65
N GLN A 70 4.62 -8.66 1.93
CA GLN A 70 5.99 -8.95 2.36
C GLN A 70 7.02 -8.57 1.29
N GLY A 71 6.74 -8.86 0.01
CA GLY A 71 7.61 -8.46 -1.10
C GLY A 71 7.74 -6.95 -1.25
N MET A 72 6.64 -6.20 -1.11
CA MET A 72 6.66 -4.73 -1.12
C MET A 72 7.51 -4.18 0.04
N LEU A 73 7.32 -4.69 1.26
CA LEU A 73 8.10 -4.23 2.41
C LEU A 73 9.59 -4.57 2.30
N ALA A 74 9.92 -5.76 1.81
CA ALA A 74 11.30 -6.16 1.55
C ALA A 74 12.00 -5.29 0.50
N SER A 75 11.24 -4.67 -0.42
CA SER A 75 11.77 -3.74 -1.41
C SER A 75 12.11 -2.36 -0.84
N LEU A 76 11.51 -1.99 0.30
CA LEU A 76 11.76 -0.71 0.97
C LEU A 76 13.03 -0.78 1.82
N ASP A 77 13.07 -1.70 2.79
CA ASP A 77 14.23 -1.92 3.64
C ASP A 77 14.22 -3.31 4.32
N PRO A 78 15.37 -3.82 4.81
CA PRO A 78 15.46 -5.14 5.44
C PRO A 78 14.78 -5.30 6.81
N HIS A 79 14.34 -4.21 7.43
CA HIS A 79 13.73 -4.17 8.76
C HIS A 79 12.21 -3.95 8.70
N SER A 80 11.68 -3.55 7.54
CA SER A 80 10.25 -3.44 7.28
C SER A 80 9.62 -4.83 7.16
N SER A 81 8.65 -5.11 8.04
CA SER A 81 7.93 -6.40 8.05
C SER A 81 6.46 -6.21 8.38
N TYR A 82 5.63 -7.09 7.83
CA TYR A 82 4.20 -7.15 8.10
C TYR A 82 3.92 -8.26 9.11
N VAL A 83 3.20 -7.92 10.18
CA VAL A 83 2.81 -8.84 11.24
C VAL A 83 1.31 -9.06 11.14
N ASP A 84 0.89 -10.30 10.93
CA ASP A 84 -0.53 -10.65 10.97
C ASP A 84 -1.01 -10.90 12.41
N ALA A 85 -2.31 -11.11 12.60
CA ALA A 85 -2.88 -11.28 13.94
C ALA A 85 -2.28 -12.46 14.72
N LEU A 86 -1.96 -13.57 14.05
CA LEU A 86 -1.38 -14.75 14.69
C LEU A 86 0.08 -14.48 15.07
N ASP A 87 0.84 -13.90 14.14
CA ASP A 87 2.23 -13.52 14.36
C ASP A 87 2.33 -12.49 15.50
N TYR A 88 1.39 -11.54 15.59
CA TYR A 88 1.30 -10.57 16.68
C TYR A 88 1.00 -11.21 18.03
N GLU A 89 0.07 -12.17 18.08
CA GLU A 89 -0.24 -12.93 19.30
C GLU A 89 1.02 -13.66 19.81
N ASN A 90 1.77 -14.28 18.92
CA ASN A 90 3.02 -14.96 19.24
C ASN A 90 4.10 -13.98 19.74
N LEU A 91 4.26 -12.83 19.08
CA LEU A 91 5.14 -11.77 19.54
C LEU A 91 4.77 -11.31 20.95
N ARG A 92 3.46 -11.12 21.21
CA ARG A 92 2.94 -10.72 22.52
C ARG A 92 3.27 -11.77 23.59
N ILE A 93 3.06 -13.06 23.30
CA ILE A 93 3.41 -14.17 24.19
C ILE A 93 4.92 -14.17 24.52
N MET A 94 5.78 -13.97 23.51
CA MET A 94 7.23 -13.91 23.70
C MET A 94 7.66 -12.70 24.53
N THR A 95 7.08 -11.52 24.28
CA THR A 95 7.41 -10.27 25.00
C THR A 95 6.89 -10.27 26.44
N GLU A 96 5.68 -10.78 26.67
CA GLU A 96 5.09 -10.88 28.01
C GLU A 96 5.72 -12.00 28.84
N GLY A 97 6.54 -12.87 28.23
CA GLY A 97 7.20 -13.97 28.92
C GLY A 97 6.22 -15.04 29.42
N ASN A 98 4.98 -15.04 28.91
CA ASN A 98 3.96 -16.03 29.21
C ASN A 98 4.25 -17.32 28.45
N TYR A 99 5.39 -17.97 28.73
CA TYR A 99 5.60 -19.37 28.38
C TYR A 99 4.65 -20.20 29.24
N GLY A 100 3.42 -20.38 28.77
CA GLY A 100 2.44 -21.31 29.36
C GLY A 100 2.85 -22.77 29.13
N GLY A 101 4.09 -23.13 29.49
CA GLY A 101 4.62 -24.48 29.44
C GLY A 101 4.58 -25.12 30.82
N LEU A 102 4.19 -26.38 30.88
CA LEU A 102 4.16 -27.20 32.11
C LEU A 102 5.56 -27.43 32.75
N GLY A 103 6.63 -26.84 32.22
CA GLY A 103 8.01 -27.06 32.68
C GLY A 103 8.57 -28.45 32.34
N LEU A 104 8.01 -29.13 31.34
CA LEU A 104 8.51 -30.44 30.91
C LEU A 104 9.79 -30.27 30.08
N THR A 105 10.92 -30.66 30.66
CA THR A 105 12.21 -30.73 29.96
C THR A 105 12.34 -32.11 29.35
N VAL A 106 12.25 -32.19 28.03
CA VAL A 106 12.40 -33.45 27.30
C VAL A 106 13.89 -33.76 27.18
N GLN A 107 14.38 -34.75 27.93
CA GLN A 107 15.74 -35.26 27.77
C GLN A 107 15.70 -36.50 26.87
N MET A 108 16.50 -36.48 25.80
CA MET A 108 16.68 -37.65 24.95
C MET A 108 17.79 -38.52 25.52
N GLU A 109 17.40 -39.71 25.99
CA GLU A 109 18.33 -40.78 26.37
C GLU A 109 18.00 -42.00 25.51
N ASP A 110 19.00 -42.53 24.81
CA ASP A 110 18.92 -43.73 23.97
C ASP A 110 17.77 -43.77 22.94
N GLY A 111 17.47 -42.61 22.31
CA GLY A 111 16.53 -42.53 21.19
C GLY A 111 15.04 -42.69 21.57
N ALA A 112 14.72 -42.74 22.86
CA ALA A 112 13.36 -42.68 23.37
C ALA A 112 13.08 -41.31 24.00
N ILE A 113 11.93 -40.72 23.65
CA ILE A 113 11.47 -39.46 24.23
C ILE A 113 10.79 -39.79 25.57
N LYS A 114 11.35 -39.30 26.68
CA LYS A 114 10.72 -39.33 28.01
C LYS A 114 10.32 -37.92 28.44
N VAL A 115 9.12 -37.83 29.03
CA VAL A 115 8.54 -36.60 29.60
C VAL A 115 8.77 -36.52 31.09
#